data_AF-A0A1F5AY43-F1
#
_entry.id   AF-A0A1F5AY43-F1
#
_cell.length_a   1.000
_cell.length_b   1.000
_cell.length_c   1.000
_cell.angle_alpha   90.00
_cell.angle_beta   90.00
_cell.angle_gamma   90.00
#
_symmetry.space_group_name_H-M   'P 1'
#
loop_
_entity.id
_entity.type
_entity.pdbx_description
1 polymer ?
#
loop_
_entity_poly.entity_id
_entity_poly.type
_entity_poly.pdbx_seq_one_letter_code
_entity_poly.pdbx_strand_id
1 'polypeptide(L)'
;MNKCAEGIAVDSSGRIWVVTLKRQIKEEERVNVNMSVTMSSGERKMSQKAEGNTDVRTTDMYKLEVFGPEGELLGSLPLDHFVDGIYIKGDRLFLWDAMRGAKFYEYRIKEL
;
A
#
# COMPACT_ATOMS: atom_id res chain seq x y z
N MET A 1 14.94 3.50 10.30
CA MET A 1 14.53 4.69 9.50
C MET A 1 13.01 4.74 9.52
N ASN A 2 12.41 5.90 9.80
CA ASN A 2 10.95 6.01 9.86
C ASN A 2 10.38 6.07 8.45
N LYS A 3 9.25 5.40 8.22
CA LYS A 3 8.53 5.45 6.94
C LYS A 3 7.42 6.49 7.01
N CYS A 4 7.29 7.33 5.99
CA CYS A 4 6.33 8.43 5.95
C CYS A 4 5.22 8.18 4.93
N ALA A 5 5.51 7.44 3.86
CA ALA A 5 4.56 7.08 2.82
C ALA A 5 4.85 5.67 2.27
N GLU A 6 3.82 5.04 1.72
CA GLU A 6 3.89 3.73 1.07
C GLU A 6 4.00 3.84 -0.45
N GLY A 7 3.26 4.77 -1.05
CA GLY A 7 3.21 4.91 -2.50
C GLY A 7 2.55 6.20 -2.94
N ILE A 8 2.71 6.48 -4.23
CA ILE A 8 2.24 7.69 -4.90
C ILE A 8 1.70 7.33 -6.29
N ALA A 9 0.63 7.98 -6.71
CA ALA A 9 0.10 7.92 -8.07
C ALA A 9 -0.46 9.28 -8.48
N VAL A 10 -0.55 9.53 -9.79
CA VAL A 10 -1.08 10.78 -10.36
C VAL A 10 -2.27 10.46 -11.25
N ASP A 11 -3.37 11.19 -11.10
CA ASP A 11 -4.55 11.03 -11.95
C ASP A 11 -4.50 11.90 -13.21
N SER A 12 -5.51 11.76 -14.08
CA SER A 12 -5.59 12.50 -15.35
C SER A 12 -5.75 14.01 -15.19
N SER A 13 -6.18 14.48 -14.01
CA SER A 13 -6.32 15.91 -13.69
C SER A 13 -5.02 16.48 -13.09
N GLY A 14 -3.97 15.67 -12.97
CA GLY A 14 -2.71 16.07 -12.36
C GLY A 14 -2.73 16.07 -10.83
N ARG A 15 -3.79 15.57 -10.18
CA ARG A 15 -3.81 15.44 -8.73
C ARG A 15 -2.91 14.31 -8.29
N ILE A 16 -2.19 14.53 -7.21
CA ILE A 16 -1.22 13.60 -6.63
C ILE A 16 -1.87 12.88 -5.45
N TRP A 17 -1.92 11.56 -5.51
CA TRP A 17 -2.50 10.69 -4.50
C TRP A 17 -1.40 9.98 -3.75
N VAL A 18 -1.29 10.22 -2.44
CA VAL A 18 -0.21 9.70 -1.59
C VAL A 18 -0.78 8.84 -0.47
N VAL A 19 -0.28 7.62 -0.34
CA VAL A 19 -0.58 6.75 0.80
C VAL A 19 0.37 7.12 1.95
N THR A 20 -0.07 7.97 2.84
CA THR A 20 0.72 8.52 3.95
C THR A 20 0.51 7.72 5.24
N LEU A 21 1.57 7.57 6.04
CA LEU A 21 1.51 6.93 7.35
C LEU A 21 1.20 7.96 8.44
N LYS A 22 0.14 7.74 9.23
CA LYS A 22 -0.20 8.53 10.45
C LYS A 22 0.65 8.14 11.66
N ARG A 23 1.17 6.91 11.66
CA ARG A 23 2.03 6.32 12.69
C ARG A 23 2.91 5.24 12.08
N GLN A 24 3.91 4.77 12.83
CA GLN A 24 4.66 3.58 12.43
C GLN A 24 3.85 2.29 12.69
N ILE A 25 4.25 1.21 12.03
CA ILE A 25 3.62 -0.11 12.19
C ILE A 25 3.82 -0.66 13.61
N LYS A 26 2.77 -1.23 14.20
CA LYS A 26 2.88 -1.90 15.51
C LYS A 26 3.46 -3.30 15.34
N GLU A 27 4.07 -3.84 16.39
CA GLU A 27 4.69 -5.16 16.32
C GLU A 27 3.69 -6.26 15.94
N GLU A 28 2.48 -6.22 16.50
CA GLU A 28 1.40 -7.16 16.23
C GLU A 28 0.84 -7.07 14.80
N GLU A 29 1.10 -5.97 14.10
CA GLU A 29 0.68 -5.75 12.71
C GLU A 29 1.74 -6.19 11.71
N ARG A 30 2.97 -6.51 12.12
CA ARG A 30 4.06 -6.81 11.18
C ARG A 30 3.87 -8.16 10.49
N VAL A 31 4.11 -8.15 9.18
CA VAL A 31 4.26 -9.34 8.35
C VAL A 31 5.57 -9.20 7.59
N ASN A 32 6.44 -10.20 7.71
CA ASN A 32 7.71 -10.29 7.01
C ASN A 32 7.56 -11.18 5.78
N VAL A 33 8.31 -10.90 4.72
CA VAL A 33 8.47 -11.85 3.61
C VAL A 33 9.76 -12.61 3.84
N ASN A 34 9.65 -13.89 4.18
CA ASN A 34 10.80 -14.78 4.18
C ASN A 34 11.06 -15.28 2.77
N MET A 35 12.27 -15.05 2.31
CA MET A 35 12.71 -15.38 0.97
C MET A 35 13.76 -16.48 1.09
N SER A 36 13.39 -17.71 0.75
CA SER A 36 14.33 -18.83 0.73
C SER A 36 14.82 -19.08 -0.68
N VAL A 37 16.13 -19.17 -0.82
CA VAL A 37 16.79 -19.57 -2.06
C VAL A 37 17.34 -20.97 -1.85
N THR A 38 16.83 -21.94 -2.60
CA THR A 38 17.35 -23.30 -2.62
C THR A 38 18.07 -23.53 -3.94
N MET A 39 19.32 -23.99 -3.86
CA MET A 39 20.09 -24.41 -5.02
C MET A 39 20.04 -25.94 -5.11
N SER A 40 19.52 -26.47 -6.21
CA SER A 40 19.56 -27.90 -6.51
C SER A 40 19.94 -28.11 -7.97
N SER A 41 20.96 -28.93 -8.23
CA SER A 41 21.36 -29.38 -9.58
C SER A 41 21.53 -28.24 -10.61
N GLY A 42 22.09 -27.09 -10.20
CA GLY A 42 22.33 -25.93 -11.07
C GLY A 42 21.11 -25.03 -11.29
N GLU A 43 19.94 -25.41 -10.81
CA GLU A 43 18.73 -24.59 -10.84
C GLU A 43 18.56 -23.82 -9.53
N ARG A 44 18.30 -22.51 -9.64
CA ARG A 44 18.01 -21.63 -8.51
C ARG A 44 16.50 -21.56 -8.31
N LYS A 45 15.99 -22.18 -7.24
CA LYS A 45 14.58 -22.07 -6.86
C LYS A 45 14.43 -21.00 -5.78
N MET A 46 13.58 -20.03 -6.05
CA MET A 46 13.28 -18.92 -5.13
C MET A 46 11.84 -19.08 -4.66
N SER A 47 11.63 -19.17 -3.35
CA SER A 47 10.29 -19.15 -2.75
C SER A 47 10.16 -18.00 -1.78
N GLN A 48 9.03 -17.31 -1.87
CA GLN A 48 8.63 -16.26 -0.94
C GLN A 48 7.47 -16.78 -0.10
N LYS A 49 7.57 -16.64 1.21
CA LYS A 49 6.49 -16.95 2.14
C LYS A 49 6.29 -15.78 3.09
N ALA A 50 5.06 -15.31 3.21
CA ALA A 50 4.70 -14.38 4.26
C ALA A 50 4.79 -15.08 5.63
N GLU A 51 5.55 -14.50 6.56
CA GLU A 51 5.67 -14.94 7.94
C GLU A 51 5.33 -13.80 8.89
N GLY A 52 4.53 -14.07 9.92
CA GLY A 52 4.01 -13.06 10.85
C GLY A 52 2.51 -13.17 11.01
N ASN A 53 1.88 -12.13 11.58
CA ASN A 53 0.46 -12.15 11.86
C ASN A 53 -0.35 -11.71 10.64
N THR A 54 -0.75 -12.68 9.81
CA THR A 54 -1.65 -12.43 8.67
C THR A 54 -3.13 -12.37 9.06
N ASP A 55 -3.46 -12.59 10.34
CA ASP A 55 -4.85 -12.61 10.83
C ASP A 55 -5.37 -11.21 11.12
N VAL A 56 -4.50 -10.26 11.49
CA VAL A 56 -4.87 -8.84 11.60
C VAL A 56 -5.17 -8.30 10.22
N ARG A 57 -6.44 -7.99 9.94
CA ARG A 57 -6.89 -7.51 8.61
C ARG A 57 -7.15 -6.01 8.54
N THR A 58 -7.13 -5.31 9.67
CA THR A 58 -7.44 -3.89 9.77
C THR A 58 -6.31 -3.14 10.44
N THR A 59 -6.13 -1.88 10.05
CA THR A 59 -5.16 -0.99 10.67
C THR A 59 -5.61 0.45 10.50
N ASP A 60 -5.33 1.30 11.48
CA ASP A 60 -5.52 2.75 11.37
C ASP A 60 -4.23 3.45 10.92
N MET A 61 -3.22 2.75 10.42
CA MET A 61 -1.90 3.32 10.14
C MET A 61 -1.91 4.33 8.99
N TYR A 62 -2.78 4.15 8.00
CA TYR A 62 -2.71 4.88 6.74
C TYR A 62 -3.78 5.98 6.60
N LYS A 63 -3.46 6.98 5.79
CA LYS A 63 -4.41 7.91 5.19
C LYS A 63 -4.05 8.10 3.72
N LEU A 64 -5.05 8.31 2.87
CA LEU A 64 -4.86 8.70 1.48
C LEU A 64 -4.98 10.22 1.40
N GLU A 65 -3.86 10.90 1.13
CA GLU A 65 -3.83 12.34 0.92
C GLU A 65 -3.90 12.67 -0.56
N VAL A 66 -4.62 13.74 -0.89
CA VAL A 66 -4.77 14.23 -2.26
C VAL A 66 -4.20 15.63 -2.32
N PHE A 67 -3.22 15.83 -3.19
CA PHE A 67 -2.63 17.12 -3.48
C PHE A 67 -3.01 17.57 -4.89
N GLY A 68 -3.12 18.88 -5.08
CA GLY A 68 -3.29 19.44 -6.41
C GLY A 68 -2.01 19.37 -7.23
N PRO A 69 -2.08 19.76 -8.51
CA PRO A 69 -0.92 19.75 -9.41
C PRO A 69 0.26 20.60 -8.92
N GLU A 70 -0.01 21.62 -8.11
CA GLU A 70 0.99 22.53 -7.56
C GLU A 70 1.46 22.12 -6.14
N GLY A 71 1.00 20.95 -5.65
CA GLY A 71 1.40 20.39 -4.37
C GLY A 71 0.63 20.90 -3.15
N GLU A 72 -0.44 21.67 -3.34
CA GLU A 72 -1.35 22.08 -2.28
C GLU A 72 -2.20 20.90 -1.79
N LEU A 73 -2.42 20.77 -0.47
CA LEU A 73 -3.25 19.71 0.08
C LEU A 73 -4.74 20.00 -0.18
N LEU A 74 -5.40 19.13 -0.95
CA LEU A 74 -6.82 19.23 -1.27
C LEU A 74 -7.71 18.50 -0.26
N GLY A 75 -7.19 17.43 0.34
CA GLY A 75 -7.95 16.66 1.32
C GLY A 75 -7.27 15.36 1.73
N SER A 76 -7.92 14.64 2.63
CA SER A 76 -7.46 13.32 3.06
C SER A 76 -8.61 12.39 3.42
N LEU A 77 -8.40 11.09 3.23
CA LEU A 77 -9.31 10.03 3.61
C LEU A 77 -8.57 9.06 4.55
N PRO A 78 -9.05 8.82 5.79
CA PRO A 78 -8.48 7.76 6.62
C PRO A 78 -8.71 6.39 5.97
N LEU A 79 -7.72 5.52 6.05
CA LEU A 79 -7.83 4.13 5.62
C LEU A 79 -7.84 3.21 6.85
N ASP A 80 -8.54 2.09 6.73
CA ASP A 80 -8.76 1.08 7.78
C ASP A 80 -8.12 -0.29 7.46
N HIS A 81 -7.37 -0.36 6.36
CA HIS A 81 -6.76 -1.57 5.83
C HIS A 81 -5.28 -1.33 5.49
N PHE A 82 -4.55 -2.43 5.31
CA PHE A 82 -3.15 -2.38 4.91
C PHE A 82 -3.03 -2.03 3.44
N VAL A 83 -1.94 -1.34 3.10
CA VAL A 83 -1.62 -0.92 1.74
C VAL A 83 -0.15 -1.21 1.51
N ASP A 84 0.15 -1.91 0.43
CA ASP A 84 1.50 -2.18 -0.10
C ASP A 84 1.77 -1.40 -1.40
N GLY A 85 0.75 -0.70 -1.92
CA GLY A 85 0.93 0.30 -2.96
C GLY A 85 -0.38 0.84 -3.55
N ILE A 86 -0.21 1.73 -4.52
CA ILE A 86 -1.29 2.48 -5.18
C ILE A 86 -1.11 2.45 -6.70
N TYR A 87 -2.23 2.35 -7.44
CA TYR A 87 -2.26 2.42 -8.89
C TYR A 87 -3.53 3.14 -9.36
N ILE A 88 -3.44 3.92 -10.45
CA ILE A 88 -4.57 4.63 -11.04
C ILE A 88 -4.72 4.25 -12.51
N LYS A 89 -5.96 4.00 -12.93
CA LYS A 89 -6.34 3.78 -14.33
C LYS A 89 -7.66 4.49 -14.63
N GLY A 90 -7.61 5.56 -15.41
CA GLY A 90 -8.78 6.40 -15.67
C GLY A 90 -9.28 7.04 -14.37
N ASP A 91 -10.57 6.88 -14.08
CA ASP A 91 -11.24 7.35 -12.87
C ASP A 91 -11.16 6.36 -11.69
N ARG A 92 -10.38 5.27 -11.82
CA ARG A 92 -10.28 4.20 -10.81
C ARG A 92 -8.93 4.22 -10.13
N LEU A 93 -8.94 4.26 -8.81
CA LEU A 93 -7.79 4.16 -7.93
C LEU A 93 -7.83 2.81 -7.21
N PHE A 94 -6.72 2.10 -7.24
CA PHE A 94 -6.54 0.80 -6.62
C PHE A 94 -5.48 0.90 -5.53
N LEU A 95 -5.82 0.45 -4.34
CA LEU A 95 -4.88 0.13 -3.28
C LEU A 95 -4.82 -1.39 -3.13
N TRP A 96 -3.65 -1.97 -2.87
CA TRP A 96 -3.56 -3.43 -2.68
C TRP A 96 -2.82 -3.79 -1.40
N ASP A 97 -3.20 -4.93 -0.83
CA ASP A 97 -2.52 -5.62 0.28
C ASP A 97 -2.09 -7.00 -0.22
N ALA A 98 -0.82 -7.13 -0.54
CA ALA A 98 -0.22 -8.37 -1.01
C ALA A 98 -0.03 -9.39 0.12
N MET A 99 0.08 -8.91 1.37
CA MET A 99 0.57 -9.69 2.49
C MET A 99 -0.55 -10.40 3.28
N ARG A 100 -1.75 -9.83 3.37
CA ARG A 100 -2.87 -10.40 4.13
C ARG A 100 -4.02 -10.80 3.21
N GLY A 101 -3.71 -11.75 2.33
CA GLY A 101 -4.70 -12.43 1.48
C GLY A 101 -4.91 -11.80 0.11
N ALA A 102 -3.93 -11.04 -0.40
CA ALA A 102 -3.91 -10.50 -1.77
C ALA A 102 -5.21 -9.77 -2.14
N LYS A 103 -5.51 -8.68 -1.41
CA LYS A 103 -6.74 -7.91 -1.60
C LYS A 103 -6.48 -6.65 -2.42
N PHE A 104 -7.49 -6.25 -3.19
CA PHE A 104 -7.56 -4.96 -3.86
C PHE A 104 -8.74 -4.16 -3.33
N TYR A 105 -8.49 -2.90 -3.01
CA TYR A 105 -9.48 -1.91 -2.63
C TYR A 105 -9.60 -0.92 -3.78
N GLU A 106 -10.81 -0.77 -4.29
CA GLU A 106 -11.08 0.08 -5.43
C GLU A 106 -11.89 1.30 -4.99
N TYR A 107 -11.40 2.46 -5.42
CA TYR A 107 -12.04 3.75 -5.25
C TYR A 107 -12.35 4.34 -6.62
N ARG A 108 -13.50 5.01 -6.72
CA ARG A 108 -13.79 5.87 -7.85
C ARG A 108 -13.40 7.30 -7.50
N ILE A 109 -12.54 7.86 -8.33
CA ILE A 109 -12.20 9.28 -8.33
C ILE A 109 -13.41 10.04 -8.87
N LYS A 110 -13.96 10.94 -8.06
CA LYS A 110 -15.04 11.85 -8.48
C LYS A 110 -14.44 13.24 -8.69
N GLU A 111 -14.97 13.97 -9.66
CA GLU A 111 -14.73 15.41 -9.76
C GLU A 111 -15.26 16.09 -8.50
N LEU A 112 -14.54 17.13 -8.06
CA LEU A 112 -14.97 18.00 -6.96
C LEU A 112 -15.96 19.05 -7.49
#